data_AF-A0A948D4D7-F1
#
_entry.id   AF-A0A948D4D7-F1
#
_cell.length_a   1.000
_cell.length_b   1.000
_cell.length_c   1.000
_cell.angle_alpha   90.00
_cell.angle_beta   90.00
_cell.angle_gamma   90.00
#
_symmetry.space_group_name_H-M   'P 1'
#
loop_
_entity.id
_entity.type
_entity.pdbx_description
1 polymer ?
#
loop_
_entity_poly.entity_id
_entity_poly.type
_entity_poly.pdbx_seq_one_letter_code
_entity_poly.pdbx_strand_id
1 'polypeptide(L)' 'MVDTQMLHNMCLDETGAPKPKPECRATIINHLILDEMMDIDEAEDLADKTLHETGFWPDEIDATPEEQEQE' A
#
# COMPACT_ATOMS: atom_id res chain seq x y z
N MET A 1 10.41 1.82 8.94
CA MET A 1 9.09 1.13 9.00
C MET A 1 8.09 2.09 8.38
N VAL A 2 7.44 1.70 7.29
CA VAL A 2 6.52 2.60 6.57
C VAL A 2 5.23 2.74 7.36
N ASP A 3 5.02 3.88 8.01
CA ASP A 3 3.81 4.17 8.78
C ASP A 3 2.65 4.61 7.88
N THR A 4 1.42 4.42 8.35
CA THR A 4 0.19 4.80 7.60
C THR A 4 0.15 6.27 7.20
N GLN A 5 0.67 7.18 8.03
CA GLN A 5 0.79 8.61 7.65
C GLN A 5 1.76 8.84 6.50
N MET A 6 2.83 8.06 6.43
CA MET A 6 3.82 8.16 5.38
C MET A 6 3.24 7.66 4.05
N LEU A 7 2.48 6.56 4.10
CA LEU A 7 1.65 6.07 2.99
C LEU A 7 0.69 7.14 2.47
N HIS A 8 -0.04 7.83 3.36
CA HIS A 8 -0.92 8.93 2.95
C HIS A 8 -0.15 10.01 2.18
N ASN A 9 1.03 10.42 2.66
CA ASN A 9 1.81 11.46 2.00
C ASN A 9 2.40 11.01 0.65
N MET A 10 2.71 9.72 0.50
CA MET A 10 3.28 9.16 -0.73
C MET A 10 2.20 8.85 -1.78
N CYS A 11 1.05 8.38 -1.31
CA CYS A 11 0.01 7.78 -2.14
C CYS A 11 -1.26 8.61 -2.27
N LEU A 12 -1.40 9.73 -1.54
CA LEU A 12 -2.43 10.73 -1.80
C LEU A 12 -1.86 11.86 -2.68
N ASP A 13 -2.72 12.47 -3.47
CA ASP A 13 -2.43 13.68 -4.21
C ASP A 13 -2.68 14.95 -3.38
N GLU A 14 -2.46 16.11 -4.01
CA GLU A 14 -2.68 17.43 -3.41
C GLU A 14 -4.15 17.73 -3.05
N THR A 15 -5.09 16.93 -3.55
CA THR A 15 -6.52 17.01 -3.25
C THR A 15 -6.93 16.06 -2.12
N GLY A 16 -5.99 15.21 -1.65
CA GLY A 16 -6.24 14.15 -0.68
C GLY A 16 -6.86 12.90 -1.30
N ALA A 17 -6.89 12.80 -2.63
CA ALA A 17 -7.38 11.62 -3.33
C ALA A 17 -6.24 10.59 -3.53
N PRO A 18 -6.55 9.29 -3.46
CA PRO A 18 -5.55 8.25 -3.67
C PRO A 18 -5.08 8.21 -5.14
N LYS A 19 -3.76 8.30 -5.34
CA LYS A 19 -3.10 8.12 -6.64
C LYS A 19 -3.25 6.69 -7.14
N PRO A 20 -3.12 6.40 -8.44
CA PRO A 20 -3.14 5.02 -8.95
C PRO A 20 -2.21 4.07 -8.16
N LYS A 21 -2.69 2.85 -7.85
CA LYS A 21 -1.92 1.78 -7.19
C LYS A 21 -0.48 1.63 -7.72
N PRO A 22 -0.22 1.54 -9.04
CA PRO A 22 1.14 1.40 -9.56
C PRO A 22 2.03 2.61 -9.29
N GLU A 23 1.46 3.81 -9.20
CA GLU A 23 2.20 5.05 -8.94
C GLU A 23 2.56 5.18 -7.46
N CYS A 24 1.63 4.84 -6.57
CA CYS A 24 1.87 4.71 -5.14
C CYS A 24 2.93 3.62 -4.85
N ARG A 25 2.78 2.43 -5.45
CA ARG A 25 3.74 1.31 -5.31
C ARG A 25 5.15 1.75 -5.75
N ALA A 26 5.28 2.36 -6.92
CA ALA A 26 6.57 2.87 -7.40
C ALA A 26 7.19 3.91 -6.45
N THR A 27 6.36 4.77 -5.84
CA THR A 27 6.83 5.77 -4.88
C THR A 27 7.39 5.13 -3.61
N ILE A 28 6.70 4.12 -3.07
CA ILE A 28 7.16 3.38 -1.88
C ILE A 28 8.46 2.63 -2.20
N ILE A 29 8.52 1.92 -3.32
CA ILE A 29 9.72 1.19 -3.76
C ILE A 29 10.90 2.14 -3.92
N ASN A 30 10.71 3.27 -4.60
CA ASN A 30 11.76 4.27 -4.78
C ASN A 30 12.26 4.83 -3.43
N HIS A 31 11.36 5.06 -2.48
CA HIS A 31 11.74 5.51 -1.15
C HIS A 31 12.59 4.45 -0.41
N LEU A 32 12.16 3.18 -0.43
CA LEU A 32 12.90 2.09 0.21
C LEU A 32 14.29 1.88 -0.41
N ILE A 33 14.40 1.97 -1.74
CA ILE A 33 15.68 1.82 -2.43
C ILE A 33 16.60 3.03 -2.18
N LEU A 34 16.08 4.25 -2.27
CA LEU A 34 16.92 5.45 -2.24
C LEU A 34 17.25 5.92 -0.81
N ASP A 35 16.27 5.84 0.10
CA ASP A 35 16.42 6.37 1.46
C ASP A 35 16.82 5.27 2.45
N GLU A 36 16.27 4.05 2.32
CA GLU A 36 16.67 2.91 3.16
C GLU A 36 17.80 2.07 2.55
N MET A 37 18.27 2.39 1.33
CA MET A 37 19.30 1.64 0.59
C MET A 37 18.96 0.14 0.47
N MET A 38 17.67 -0.17 0.39
CA MET A 38 17.16 -1.53 0.28
C MET A 38 17.38 -2.07 -1.14
N ASP A 39 17.62 -3.38 -1.25
CA ASP A 39 17.65 -4.03 -2.55
C ASP A 39 16.28 -3.96 -3.22
N ILE A 40 16.27 -3.91 -4.55
CA ILE A 40 15.05 -3.73 -5.34
C ILE A 40 14.02 -4.81 -4.99
N ASP A 41 14.45 -6.07 -4.98
CA ASP A 41 13.55 -7.21 -4.72
C ASP A 41 12.92 -7.13 -3.31
N GLU A 42 13.70 -6.75 -2.29
CA GLU A 42 13.21 -6.61 -0.92
C GLU A 42 12.27 -5.39 -0.79
N ALA A 43 12.57 -4.30 -1.50
CA ALA A 43 11.72 -3.12 -1.55
C ALA A 43 10.38 -3.38 -2.23
N GLU A 44 10.36 -4.19 -3.29
CA GLU A 44 9.11 -4.61 -3.95
C GLU A 44 8.23 -5.43 -3.00
N ASP A 45 8.80 -6.44 -2.36
CA ASP A 45 8.09 -7.30 -1.41
C ASP A 45 7.53 -6.49 -0.22
N LEU A 46 8.34 -5.58 0.34
CA LEU A 46 7.91 -4.76 1.46
C LEU A 46 6.85 -3.73 1.06
N ALA A 47 6.95 -3.14 -0.13
CA ALA A 47 5.94 -2.22 -0.65
C ALA A 47 4.59 -2.92 -0.85
N ASP A 48 4.59 -4.09 -1.48
CA ASP A 48 3.37 -4.87 -1.70
C ASP A 48 2.74 -5.33 -0.40
N LYS A 49 3.56 -5.81 0.56
CA LYS A 49 3.11 -6.15 1.91
C LYS A 49 2.51 -4.94 2.63
N THR A 50 3.17 -3.79 2.55
CA THR A 50 2.71 -2.55 3.20
C THR A 50 1.36 -2.09 2.64
N LEU A 51 1.17 -2.15 1.32
CA LEU A 51 -0.10 -1.80 0.67
C LEU A 51 -1.24 -2.74 1.06
N HIS A 52 -0.92 -4.03 1.21
CA HIS A 52 -1.87 -5.06 1.64
C HIS A 52 -2.25 -4.90 3.12
N GLU A 53 -1.27 -4.79 4.02
CA GLU A 53 -1.48 -4.71 5.47
C GLU A 53 -2.21 -3.43 5.90
N THR A 54 -2.02 -2.33 5.17
CA THR A 54 -2.69 -1.06 5.47
C THR A 54 -4.08 -0.93 4.86
N GLY A 55 -4.51 -1.89 4.04
CA GLY A 55 -5.82 -1.89 3.38
C GLY A 55 -6.03 -0.70 2.44
N PHE A 56 -4.94 -0.06 1.98
CA PHE A 56 -4.96 1.15 1.17
C PHE A 56 -5.36 0.87 -0.27
N TRP A 57 -4.93 -0.29 -0.78
CA TRP A 57 -5.40 -0.88 -2.02
C TRP A 57 -5.75 -2.34 -1.75
N PRO A 58 -6.93 -2.62 -1.19
CA PRO A 58 -7.40 -3.98 -1.14
C PRO A 58 -7.37 -4.51 -2.57
N ASP A 59 -6.69 -5.63 -2.79
CA ASP A 59 -6.94 -6.43 -3.97
C ASP A 59 -8.39 -6.93 -3.83
N GLU A 60 -9.38 -6.12 -4.24
CA GLU A 60 -10.74 -6.62 -4.42
C GLU A 60 -10.58 -7.87 -5.31
N ILE A 61 -10.95 -9.09 -4.95
CA ILE A 61 -12.20 -9.56 -4.38
C ILE A 61 -11.95 -10.96 -3.75
N ASP A 62 -12.14 -11.13 -2.44
CA ASP A 62 -12.87 -12.31 -1.95
C ASP A 62 -14.30 -11.82 -1.67
N ALA A 63 -15.17 -12.00 -2.66
CA ALA A 63 -16.58 -11.72 -2.56
C ALA A 63 -17.22 -12.94 -1.92
N THR A 64 -17.20 -12.99 -0.59
CA THR A 64 -18.36 -13.47 0.13
C THR A 64 -18.72 -12.44 1.19
N PRO A 65 -19.86 -11.74 1.07
CA PRO A 65 -20.59 -11.37 2.27
C PRO A 65 -21.07 -12.69 2.89
N GLU A 66 -20.22 -13.36 3.68
CA GLU A 66 -20.75 -14.37 4.60
C GLU A 66 -21.53 -13.60 5.65
N GLU A 67 -22.85 -13.68 5.45
CA GLU A 67 -23.90 -13.17 6.28
C GLU A 67 -23.55 -13.29 7.77
N GLN A 68 -23.70 -12.16 8.45
CA GLN A 68 -24.00 -12.13 9.86
C GLN A 68 -25.36 -12.83 10.07
N GLU A 69 -25.39 -14.16 10.09
CA GLU A 69 -26.51 -14.90 10.68
C GLU A 69 -26.04 -15.42 12.04
N GLN A 70 -26.42 -14.64 13.06
CA GLN A 70 -26.50 -15.11 14.43
C GLN A 70 -27.61 -16.16 14.48
N GLU A 71 -27.28 -17.41 14.80
CA GLU A 71 -28.21 -18.36 15.43
C GLU A 71 -27.54 -19.02 16.64
#